data_AF-A0A1G7ZPG8-F1
#
_entry.id   AF-A0A1G7ZPG8-F1
#
_cell.length_a   1.000
_cell.length_b   1.000
_cell.length_c   1.000
_cell.angle_alpha   90.00
_cell.angle_beta   90.00
_cell.angle_gamma   90.00
#
_symmetry.space_group_name_H-M   'P 1'
#
loop_
_entity.id
_entity.type
_entity.pdbx_description
1 polymer ?
#
loop_
_entity_poly.entity_id
_entity_poly.type
_entity_poly.pdbx_seq_one_letter_code
_entity_poly.pdbx_strand_id
1 'polypeptide(L)' 'MSSEISDRRRLAARIPRDVEHCERYLNRLAVVVERAGKNGHAFLPIVRRLEKELAEAKEDEQVLAGLKSRLAGRGS' A
#
# COMPACT_ATOMS: atom_id res chain seq x y z
N MET A 1 -8.02 -13.43 -25.14
CA MET A 1 -7.15 -13.60 -23.95
C MET A 1 -6.39 -12.33 -23.52
N SER A 2 -6.21 -11.31 -24.37
CA SER A 2 -5.52 -10.05 -23.97
C SER A 2 -6.37 -9.02 -23.21
N SER A 3 -7.70 -9.12 -23.22
CA SER A 3 -8.59 -8.16 -22.55
C SER A 3 -8.57 -8.28 -21.02
N GLU A 4 -8.60 -9.51 -20.50
CA GLU A 4 -8.68 -9.76 -19.04
C GLU A 4 -7.43 -9.29 -18.27
N ILE A 5 -6.26 -9.33 -18.91
CA ILE A 5 -5.00 -8.86 -18.29
C ILE A 5 -5.01 -7.33 -18.14
N SER A 6 -5.60 -6.61 -19.10
CA SER A 6 -5.73 -5.15 -19.08
C SER A 6 -6.73 -4.69 -18.01
N ASP A 7 -7.86 -5.39 -17.88
CA ASP A 7 -8.89 -5.07 -16.89
C ASP A 7 -8.42 -5.33 -15.45
N ARG A 8 -7.64 -6.38 -15.21
CA ARG A 8 -7.05 -6.63 -13.87
C ARG A 8 -6.06 -5.53 -13.46
N ARG A 9 -5.29 -4.97 -14.40
CA ARG A 9 -4.41 -3.82 -14.12
C ARG A 9 -5.20 -2.54 -13.81
N ARG A 10 -6.34 -2.31 -14.48
CA ARG A 10 -7.24 -1.17 -14.19
C ARG A 10 -7.96 -1.32 -12.84
N LEU A 11 -8.39 -2.53 -12.48
CA LEU A 11 -9.01 -2.79 -11.17
C LEU A 11 -8.01 -2.62 -10.02
N ALA A 12 -6.76 -3.04 -10.21
CA ALA A 12 -5.68 -2.78 -9.25
C ALA A 12 -5.37 -1.28 -9.06
N ALA A 13 -5.62 -0.45 -10.08
CA ALA A 13 -5.47 1.00 -10.00
C ALA A 13 -6.58 1.71 -9.21
N ARG A 14 -7.64 1.02 -8.77
CA ARG A 14 -8.75 1.61 -8.00
C ARG A 14 -8.59 1.53 -6.49
N ILE A 15 -7.64 0.74 -5.99
CA ILE A 15 -7.39 0.66 -4.55
C ILE A 15 -6.40 1.78 -4.22
N PRO A 16 -6.78 2.77 -3.40
CA PRO A 16 -5.84 3.79 -2.94
C PRO A 16 -4.65 3.11 -2.26
N ARG A 17 -3.44 3.47 -2.67
CA ARG A 17 -2.18 3.04 -2.04
C ARG A 17 -1.68 4.12 -1.10
N ASP A 18 -2.56 4.60 -0.23
CA ASP A 18 -2.19 5.49 0.86
C ASP A 18 -1.83 4.65 2.11
N VAL A 19 -1.24 5.32 3.10
CA VAL A 19 -0.76 4.70 4.32
C VAL A 19 -1.87 3.95 5.06
N GLU A 20 -3.05 4.56 5.17
CA GLU A 20 -4.17 3.99 5.91
C GLU A 20 -4.66 2.67 5.29
N HIS A 21 -4.79 2.64 3.95
CA HIS A 21 -5.22 1.43 3.25
C HIS A 21 -4.18 0.32 3.36
N CYS A 22 -2.90 0.63 3.18
CA CYS A 22 -1.82 -0.34 3.31
C CYS A 22 -1.77 -0.96 4.72
N GLU A 23 -1.87 -0.15 5.78
CA GLU A 23 -1.89 -0.65 7.17
C GLU A 23 -3.14 -1.51 7.45
N ARG A 24 -4.30 -1.09 6.95
CA ARG A 24 -5.55 -1.85 7.08
C ARG A 24 -5.44 -3.22 6.41
N TYR A 25 -4.83 -3.31 5.23
CA TYR A 25 -4.63 -4.59 4.54
C TYR A 25 -3.63 -5.49 5.25
N LEU A 26 -2.52 -4.94 5.75
CA LEU A 26 -1.54 -5.69 6.53
C LEU A 26 -2.18 -6.28 7.80
N ASN A 27 -2.98 -5.49 8.52
CA ASN A 27 -3.70 -5.97 9.71
C ASN A 27 -4.67 -7.11 9.39
N ARG A 28 -5.42 -7.01 8.29
CA ARG A 28 -6.30 -8.09 7.83
C ARG A 28 -5.50 -9.34 7.44
N LEU A 29 -4.37 -9.15 6.76
CA LEU A 29 -3.52 -10.25 6.33
C LEU A 29 -2.87 -10.96 7.52
N ALA A 30 -2.54 -10.25 8.60
CA ALA A 30 -2.03 -10.85 9.84
C ALA A 30 -3.02 -11.88 10.41
N VAL A 31 -4.31 -11.54 10.48
CA VAL A 31 -5.38 -12.46 10.92
C VAL A 31 -5.48 -13.68 9.99
N VAL A 32 -5.32 -13.49 8.68
CA VAL A 32 -5.35 -14.60 7.71
C VAL A 32 -4.13 -15.51 7.89
N VAL A 33 -2.93 -14.94 8.06
CA VAL A 33 -1.68 -15.67 8.26
C VAL A 33 -1.73 -16.49 9.54
N GLU A 34 -2.22 -15.91 10.63
CA GLU A 34 -2.43 -16.60 11.91
C GLU A 34 -3.35 -17.81 11.73
N ARG A 35 -4.51 -17.61 11.09
CA ARG A 35 -5.48 -18.68 10.82
C ARG A 35 -4.96 -19.76 9.87
N ALA A 36 -4.04 -19.41 8.98
CA ALA A 36 -3.41 -20.37 8.06
C ALA A 36 -2.39 -21.29 8.76
N GLY A 37 -1.96 -20.96 9.98
CA GLY A 37 -1.02 -21.77 10.76
C GLY A 37 0.26 -22.07 9.98
N LYS A 38 0.57 -23.37 9.80
CA LYS A 38 1.78 -23.81 9.07
C LYS A 38 1.82 -23.35 7.61
N ASN A 39 0.67 -23.05 7.01
CA ASN A 39 0.56 -22.56 5.63
C ASN A 39 0.70 -21.03 5.52
N GLY A 40 0.86 -20.31 6.64
CA GLY A 40 1.01 -18.85 6.64
C GLY A 40 2.16 -18.32 5.78
N HIS A 41 3.20 -19.12 5.59
CA HIS A 41 4.35 -18.79 4.74
C HIS A 41 3.96 -18.48 3.28
N ALA A 42 2.86 -19.07 2.78
CA ALA A 42 2.36 -18.83 1.43
C ALA A 42 1.94 -17.38 1.18
N PHE A 43 1.63 -16.61 2.24
CA PHE A 43 1.21 -15.22 2.16
C PHE A 43 2.38 -14.22 2.24
N LEU A 44 3.60 -14.68 2.58
CA LEU A 44 4.77 -13.80 2.72
C LEU A 44 5.05 -12.93 1.48
N PRO A 45 4.90 -13.41 0.23
CA PRO A 45 5.07 -12.55 -0.93
C PRO A 45 4.10 -11.36 -0.96
N ILE A 46 2.87 -11.55 -0.48
CA ILE A 46 1.85 -10.51 -0.40
C ILE A 46 2.19 -9.52 0.72
N VAL A 47 2.58 -10.03 1.90
CA VAL A 47 3.03 -9.20 3.03
C VAL A 47 4.17 -8.28 2.60
N ARG A 48 5.25 -8.85 2.02
CA ARG A 48 6.42 -8.08 1.59
C ARG A 48 6.08 -7.00 0.57
N ARG A 49 5.16 -7.29 -0.36
CA ARG A 49 4.70 -6.30 -1.33
C ARG A 49 3.96 -5.17 -0.63
N LEU A 50 3.05 -5.46 0.28
CA LEU A 50 2.28 -4.44 1.02
C LEU A 50 3.17 -3.60 1.93
N GLU A 51 4.17 -4.20 2.58
CA GLU A 51 5.17 -3.46 3.38
C GLU A 51 5.97 -2.48 2.53
N LYS A 52 6.35 -2.89 1.30
CA LYS A 52 7.01 -1.99 0.35
C LYS A 52 6.09 -0.84 -0.07
N GLU A 53 4.85 -1.14 -0.44
CA GLU A 53 3.87 -0.11 -0.81
C GLU A 53 3.58 0.86 0.35
N LEU A 54 3.54 0.36 1.60
CA LEU A 54 3.41 1.20 2.79
C LEU A 54 4.60 2.15 2.98
N ALA A 55 5.82 1.66 2.77
CA ALA A 55 7.02 2.46 2.88
C ALA A 55 7.05 3.59 1.83
N GLU A 56 6.73 3.26 0.57
CA GLU A 56 6.60 4.24 -0.52
C GLU A 56 5.53 5.29 -0.19
N ALA A 57 4.35 4.88 0.29
CA ALA A 57 3.28 5.80 0.66
C ALA A 57 3.67 6.76 1.80
N LYS A 58 4.40 6.26 2.81
CA LYS A 58 4.92 7.09 3.91
C LYS A 58 5.94 8.11 3.44
N GLU A 59 6.82 7.71 2.51
CA GLU A 59 7.79 8.63 1.90
C GLU A 59 7.08 9.72 1.09
N ASP A 60 6.11 9.36 0.27
CA ASP A 60 5.30 10.30 -0.51
C ASP A 60 4.59 11.33 0.40
N GLU A 61 3.99 10.89 1.51
CA GLU A 61 3.35 11.78 2.48
C GLU A 61 4.35 12.77 3.10
N GLN A 62 5.56 12.31 3.44
CA GLN A 62 6.61 13.18 3.97
C GLN A 62 7.07 14.21 2.95
N VAL A 63 7.28 13.80 1.69
CA VAL A 63 7.65 14.71 0.60
C VAL A 63 6.56 15.75 0.39
N LEU A 64 5.29 15.34 0.32
CA LEU A 64 4.15 16.24 0.18
C LEU A 64 4.03 17.22 1.37
N ALA A 65 4.23 16.76 2.60
CA ALA A 65 4.24 17.62 3.78
C ALA A 65 5.38 18.65 3.72
N GLY A 66 6.57 18.24 3.26
CA GLY A 66 7.69 19.14 3.04
C GLY A 66 7.41 20.21 1.98
N LEU A 67 6.77 19.83 0.86
CA LEU A 67 6.37 20.77 -0.19
C LEU A 67 5.33 21.77 0.31
N LYS A 68 4.30 21.31 1.05
CA LYS A 68 3.29 22.18 1.67
C LYS A 68 3.92 23.17 2.65
N SER A 69 4.86 22.71 3.47
CA SER A 69 5.58 23.56 4.43
C SER A 69 6.41 24.64 3.73
N ARG A 70 7.07 24.31 2.61
CA ARG A 70 7.82 25.28 1.79
C ARG A 70 6.91 26.34 1.17
N LEU A 71 5.69 25.97 0.76
CA LEU A 71 4.72 26.92 0.24
C LEU A 71 4.22 27.86 1.35
N ALA A 72 3.88 27.33 2.52
CA ALA A 72 3.40 28.11 3.66
C ALA A 72 4.45 29.12 4.15
N GLY A 73 5.73 28.73 4.24
CA GLY A 73 6.81 29.60 4.67
C GLY A 73 7.26 30.67 3.66
N ARG A 74 6.72 30.67 2.42
CA ARG A 74 6.97 31.72 1.41
C ARG A 74 5.89 32.79 1.36
N GLY A 75 4.78 32.59 2.08
CA GLY A 75 3.63 33.51 2.11
C GLY A 75 3.52 34.34 3.40
N SER A 76 4.49 34.25 4.30
CA SER A 76 4.62 35.03 5.55
C SER A 76 5.82 35.96 5.47
#